data_AF-A0A933REW4-F1
#
_entry.id   AF-A0A933REW4-F1
#
_cell.length_a   1.000
_cell.length_b   1.000
_cell.length_c   1.000
_cell.angle_alpha   90.00
_cell.angle_beta   90.00
_cell.angle_gamma   90.00
#
_symmetry.space_group_name_H-M   'P 1'
#
loop_
_entity.id
_entity.type
_entity.pdbx_description
1 polymer ?
#
loop_
_entity_poly.entity_id
_entity_poly.type
_entity_poly.pdbx_seq_one_letter_code
_entity_poly.pdbx_strand_id
1 'polypeptide(L)'
;MLIWRDSIDFVGHGDISSPVLSILNTAAILRSGLKNPRWSFIPIDPFNEAAVTFAKAINTTHLEHLDFRFDDKVIECHLVDHTADGLLGGVRAAVYGELGLTPPAHEEQSAGPAVPITIDVVRDALRNLHHPLELAASPLARGETPEERAASVRAEVEDALNGAFGGSPDEQLLRRVVERGYLDPAASHELAADELHVSRATYFRRLRTASQRVADYLIAKHAR
;
A
#
# COMPACT_ATOMS: atom_id res chain seq x y z
N MET A 1 8.40 0.22 -18.49
CA MET A 1 7.71 0.57 -19.76
C MET A 1 6.87 -0.63 -20.16
N LEU A 2 5.55 -0.44 -20.34
CA LEU A 2 4.65 -1.50 -20.79
C LEU A 2 4.38 -1.30 -22.30
N ILE A 3 4.85 -2.21 -23.14
CA ILE A 3 4.46 -2.26 -24.56
C ILE A 3 3.31 -3.26 -24.66
N TRP A 4 2.12 -2.75 -24.94
CA TRP A 4 0.90 -3.52 -25.07
C TRP A 4 0.73 -3.93 -26.53
N ARG A 5 0.77 -5.24 -26.81
CA ARG A 5 0.64 -5.76 -28.18
C ARG A 5 -0.70 -6.45 -28.45
N ASP A 6 -1.71 -5.98 -27.74
CA ASP A 6 -3.14 -6.23 -27.93
C ASP A 6 -3.72 -7.51 -27.30
N SER A 7 -5.04 -7.44 -27.09
CA SER A 7 -6.00 -8.52 -26.89
C SER A 7 -7.11 -8.29 -27.92
N ILE A 8 -6.88 -8.73 -29.16
CA ILE A 8 -7.85 -8.56 -30.24
C ILE A 8 -8.98 -9.57 -30.04
N ASP A 9 -10.20 -9.08 -29.84
CA ASP A 9 -11.39 -9.89 -30.02
C ASP A 9 -11.67 -10.00 -31.53
N PHE A 10 -11.54 -11.19 -32.08
CA PHE A 10 -11.80 -11.45 -33.51
C PHE A 10 -13.30 -11.62 -33.84
N VAL A 11 -14.20 -11.51 -32.85
CA VAL A 11 -15.63 -11.79 -32.99
C VAL A 11 -16.47 -10.53 -33.31
N GLY A 12 -15.86 -9.33 -33.38
CA GLY A 12 -16.53 -8.09 -33.83
C GLY A 12 -15.71 -6.83 -33.51
N HIS A 13 -16.23 -5.64 -33.86
CA HIS A 13 -15.69 -4.38 -33.32
C HIS A 13 -15.91 -4.39 -31.81
N GLY A 14 -14.85 -4.64 -31.04
CA GLY A 14 -14.90 -5.00 -29.62
C GLY A 14 -16.00 -4.31 -28.81
N ASP A 15 -16.80 -5.11 -28.12
CA ASP A 15 -17.83 -4.63 -27.21
C ASP A 15 -17.16 -4.06 -25.94
N ILE A 16 -17.40 -2.78 -25.62
CA ILE A 16 -16.91 -2.14 -24.40
C ILE A 16 -17.40 -2.84 -23.14
N SER A 17 -18.56 -3.50 -23.21
CA SER A 17 -19.10 -4.29 -22.10
C SER A 17 -18.46 -5.67 -21.99
N SER A 18 -17.56 -6.06 -22.91
CA SER A 18 -16.88 -7.34 -22.87
C SER A 18 -15.98 -7.45 -21.64
N PRO A 19 -16.32 -8.32 -20.67
CA PRO A 19 -15.48 -8.53 -19.49
C PRO A 19 -14.14 -9.18 -19.87
N VAL A 20 -14.06 -9.84 -21.03
CA VAL A 20 -12.87 -10.54 -21.51
C VAL A 20 -11.73 -9.56 -21.76
N LEU A 21 -12.00 -8.45 -22.45
CA LEU A 21 -10.98 -7.42 -22.73
C LEU A 21 -10.47 -6.80 -21.42
N SER A 22 -11.38 -6.43 -20.52
CA SER A 22 -11.01 -5.85 -19.22
C SER A 22 -10.16 -6.81 -18.36
N ILE A 23 -10.51 -8.11 -18.36
CA ILE A 23 -9.76 -9.14 -17.63
C ILE A 23 -8.37 -9.35 -18.25
N LEU A 24 -8.27 -9.45 -19.58
CA LEU A 24 -6.99 -9.63 -20.27
C LEU A 24 -6.04 -8.46 -20.02
N ASN A 25 -6.57 -7.24 -20.08
CA ASN A 25 -5.87 -5.99 -19.82
C ASN A 25 -5.31 -5.94 -18.39
N THR A 26 -6.15 -6.27 -17.41
CA THR A 26 -5.75 -6.35 -16.00
C THR A 26 -4.69 -7.43 -15.79
N ALA A 27 -4.87 -8.60 -16.39
CA ALA A 27 -3.93 -9.70 -16.27
C ALA A 27 -2.56 -9.39 -16.92
N ALA A 28 -2.53 -8.64 -18.02
CA ALA A 28 -1.29 -8.18 -18.65
C ALA A 28 -0.52 -7.21 -17.74
N ILE A 29 -1.22 -6.24 -17.12
CA ILE A 29 -0.61 -5.32 -16.14
C ILE A 29 -0.04 -6.10 -14.96
N LEU A 30 -0.82 -6.99 -14.35
CA LEU A 30 -0.39 -7.80 -13.21
C LEU A 30 0.81 -8.70 -13.52
N ARG A 31 0.86 -9.30 -14.72
CA ARG A 31 1.98 -10.17 -15.15
C ARG A 31 3.21 -9.40 -15.62
N SER A 32 3.11 -8.11 -15.89
CA SER A 32 4.25 -7.31 -16.37
C SER A 32 5.35 -7.10 -15.32
N GLY A 33 5.02 -7.29 -14.04
CA GLY A 33 5.91 -6.97 -12.91
C GLY A 33 6.13 -5.47 -12.68
N LEU A 34 5.48 -4.60 -13.47
CA LEU A 34 5.54 -3.15 -13.30
C LEU A 34 4.63 -2.74 -12.14
N LYS A 35 5.19 -2.07 -11.13
CA LYS A 35 4.44 -1.66 -9.93
C LYS A 35 3.46 -0.51 -10.21
N ASN A 36 3.90 0.52 -10.92
CA ASN A 36 3.10 1.71 -11.25
C ASN A 36 3.65 2.38 -12.53
N PRO A 37 3.29 1.90 -13.74
CA PRO A 37 3.87 2.40 -14.97
C PRO A 37 3.41 3.84 -15.26
N ARG A 38 4.36 4.71 -15.64
CA ARG A 38 4.07 6.06 -16.14
C ARG A 38 3.56 6.08 -17.57
N TRP A 39 4.09 5.22 -18.44
CA TRP A 39 3.71 5.19 -19.86
C TRP A 39 3.03 3.90 -20.24
N SER A 40 1.93 4.02 -20.96
CA SER A 40 1.21 2.92 -21.61
C SER A 40 1.05 3.22 -23.09
N PHE A 41 1.44 2.29 -23.95
CA PHE A 41 1.03 2.29 -25.35
C PHE A 41 -0.27 1.50 -25.42
N ILE A 42 -1.32 2.05 -26.03
CA ILE A 42 -2.62 1.38 -26.18
C ILE A 42 -3.01 1.33 -27.66
N PRO A 43 -3.44 0.18 -28.17
CA PRO A 43 -4.02 0.08 -29.51
C PRO A 43 -5.45 0.62 -29.50
N ILE A 44 -5.82 1.40 -30.52
CA ILE A 44 -7.17 1.93 -30.73
C ILE A 44 -7.62 1.55 -32.15
N ASP A 45 -8.78 0.91 -32.27
CA ASP A 45 -9.48 0.78 -33.56
C ASP A 45 -10.16 2.13 -33.85
N PRO A 46 -9.74 2.88 -34.88
CA PRO A 46 -10.32 4.19 -35.20
C PRO A 46 -11.79 4.11 -35.63
N PHE A 47 -12.27 2.92 -36.02
CA PHE A 47 -13.67 2.69 -36.38
C PHE A 47 -14.54 2.30 -35.17
N ASN A 48 -13.93 2.05 -34.00
CA ASN A 48 -14.64 1.85 -32.74
C ASN A 48 -14.82 3.19 -32.02
N GLU A 49 -15.98 3.83 -32.21
CA GLU A 49 -16.32 5.14 -31.63
C GLU A 49 -16.07 5.21 -30.11
N ALA A 50 -16.31 4.11 -29.42
CA ALA A 50 -16.21 4.03 -27.98
C ALA A 50 -14.74 3.97 -27.52
N ALA A 51 -13.88 3.24 -28.25
CA ALA A 51 -12.43 3.26 -28.04
C ALA A 51 -11.82 4.64 -28.32
N VAL A 52 -12.26 5.30 -29.39
CA VAL A 52 -11.84 6.66 -29.74
C VAL A 52 -12.27 7.67 -28.67
N THR A 53 -13.50 7.53 -28.15
CA THR A 53 -14.01 8.39 -27.06
C THR A 53 -13.17 8.21 -25.79
N PHE A 54 -12.85 6.97 -25.44
CA PHE A 54 -11.95 6.66 -24.33
C PHE A 54 -10.57 7.31 -24.52
N ALA A 55 -9.94 7.13 -25.68
CA ALA A 55 -8.62 7.67 -25.97
C ALA A 55 -8.56 9.21 -25.88
N LYS A 56 -9.65 9.89 -26.26
CA LYS A 56 -9.81 11.34 -26.07
C LYS A 56 -9.99 11.72 -24.61
N ALA A 57 -10.81 10.98 -23.86
CA ALA A 57 -11.11 11.27 -22.46
C ALA A 57 -9.87 11.19 -21.57
N ILE A 58 -8.94 10.27 -21.85
CA ILE A 58 -7.68 10.13 -21.11
C ILE A 58 -6.50 10.91 -21.73
N ASN A 59 -6.79 11.82 -22.68
CA ASN A 59 -5.82 12.72 -23.32
C ASN A 59 -4.59 12.00 -23.90
N THR A 60 -4.81 10.96 -24.71
CA THR A 60 -3.71 10.23 -25.36
C THR A 60 -3.03 11.03 -26.48
N THR A 61 -1.78 10.65 -26.78
CA THR A 61 -1.06 11.12 -27.98
C THR A 61 -1.01 10.01 -29.02
N HIS A 62 -1.59 10.22 -30.19
CA HIS A 62 -1.48 9.28 -31.32
C HIS A 62 -0.06 9.30 -31.89
N LEU A 63 0.54 8.13 -32.05
CA LEU A 63 1.88 7.92 -32.58
C LEU A 63 1.79 7.22 -33.94
N GLU A 64 1.51 7.99 -34.99
CA GLU A 64 1.28 7.50 -36.36
C GLU A 64 2.36 6.51 -36.87
N HIS A 65 3.61 6.71 -36.46
CA HIS A 65 4.75 5.86 -36.84
C HIS A 65 4.75 4.47 -36.18
N LEU A 66 3.88 4.24 -35.20
CA LEU A 66 3.66 2.96 -34.52
C LEU A 66 2.32 2.32 -34.89
N ASP A 67 1.55 2.92 -35.79
CA ASP A 67 0.30 2.34 -36.27
C ASP A 67 0.53 0.99 -36.95
N PHE A 68 -0.37 0.06 -36.67
CA PHE A 68 -0.32 -1.26 -37.27
C PHE A 68 -1.37 -1.35 -38.38
N ARG A 69 -0.92 -1.75 -39.57
CA ARG A 69 -1.78 -2.00 -40.73
C ARG A 69 -1.69 -3.47 -41.11
N PHE A 70 -2.83 -4.14 -41.18
CA PHE A 70 -2.93 -5.53 -41.60
C PHE A 70 -4.21 -5.73 -42.40
N ASP A 71 -4.06 -6.16 -43.66
CA ASP A 71 -5.15 -6.21 -44.65
C ASP A 71 -5.90 -4.87 -44.75
N ASP A 72 -7.20 -4.88 -44.50
CA ASP A 72 -8.09 -3.72 -44.48
C ASP A 72 -8.21 -3.06 -43.09
N LYS A 73 -7.51 -3.59 -42.08
CA LYS A 73 -7.55 -3.10 -40.71
C LYS A 73 -6.40 -2.14 -40.41
N VAL A 74 -6.76 -1.04 -39.77
CA VAL A 74 -5.82 -0.07 -39.20
C VAL A 74 -6.03 -0.03 -37.69
N ILE A 75 -4.95 -0.16 -36.94
CA ILE A 75 -4.95 0.01 -35.48
C ILE A 75 -4.00 1.17 -35.17
N GLU A 76 -4.55 2.22 -34.57
CA GLU A 76 -3.81 3.40 -34.15
C GLU A 76 -3.08 3.12 -32.84
N CYS A 77 -1.82 3.54 -32.74
CA CYS A 77 -1.05 3.42 -31.51
C CYS A 77 -1.10 4.71 -30.70
N HIS A 78 -1.66 4.67 -29.51
CA HIS A 78 -1.80 5.82 -28.63
C HIS A 78 -0.89 5.69 -27.40
N LEU A 79 -0.16 6.76 -27.08
CA LEU A 79 0.60 6.88 -25.83
C LEU A 79 -0.26 7.56 -24.76
N VAL A 80 -0.32 6.93 -23.60
CA VAL A 80 -0.84 7.51 -22.36
C VAL A 80 0.35 7.87 -21.47
N ASP A 81 0.49 9.14 -21.09
CA ASP A 81 1.36 9.58 -20.00
C ASP A 81 0.51 9.72 -18.73
N HIS A 82 0.65 8.76 -17.81
CA HIS A 82 -0.01 8.77 -16.51
C HIS A 82 0.63 9.74 -15.51
N THR A 83 1.51 10.64 -15.98
CA THR A 83 2.26 11.63 -15.20
C THR A 83 3.26 10.99 -14.23
N ALA A 84 3.88 11.81 -13.37
CA ALA A 84 4.81 11.32 -12.34
C ALA A 84 4.15 10.34 -11.36
N ASP A 85 2.83 10.49 -11.13
CA ASP A 85 2.07 9.66 -10.19
C ASP A 85 1.71 8.28 -10.77
N GLY A 86 2.02 8.04 -12.05
CA GLY A 86 1.80 6.77 -12.74
C GLY A 86 0.33 6.37 -12.86
N LEU A 87 0.09 5.19 -13.43
CA LEU A 87 -1.25 4.63 -13.66
C LEU A 87 -2.15 4.69 -12.41
N LEU A 88 -1.61 4.35 -11.24
CA LEU A 88 -2.37 4.39 -9.98
C LEU A 88 -2.76 5.82 -9.58
N GLY A 89 -1.90 6.80 -9.84
CA GLY A 89 -2.20 8.22 -9.65
C GLY A 89 -3.34 8.68 -10.54
N GLY A 90 -3.33 8.28 -11.82
CA GLY A 90 -4.41 8.54 -12.77
C GLY A 90 -5.76 7.96 -12.33
N VAL A 91 -5.78 6.69 -11.92
CA VAL A 91 -6.99 6.03 -11.38
C VAL A 91 -7.51 6.76 -10.15
N ARG A 92 -6.60 7.12 -9.22
CA ARG A 92 -6.98 7.88 -8.02
C ARG A 92 -7.59 9.23 -8.41
N ALA A 93 -6.96 9.98 -9.32
CA ALA A 93 -7.48 11.27 -9.77
C ALA A 93 -8.88 11.15 -10.39
N ALA A 94 -9.14 10.10 -11.19
CA ALA A 94 -10.46 9.82 -11.74
C ALA A 94 -11.50 9.59 -10.63
N VAL A 95 -11.21 8.74 -9.64
CA VAL A 95 -12.11 8.49 -8.49
C VAL A 95 -12.43 9.77 -7.73
N TYR A 96 -11.43 10.60 -7.43
CA TYR A 96 -11.66 11.88 -6.75
C TYR A 96 -12.53 12.82 -7.59
N GLY A 97 -12.26 12.91 -8.90
CA GLY A 97 -13.06 13.70 -9.83
C GLY A 97 -14.53 13.25 -9.88
N GLU A 98 -14.77 11.95 -9.95
CA GLU A 98 -16.13 11.36 -9.93
C GLU A 98 -16.88 11.64 -8.62
N LEU A 99 -16.17 11.66 -7.50
CA LEU A 99 -16.72 12.00 -6.20
C LEU A 99 -16.87 13.52 -5.97
N GLY A 100 -16.45 14.36 -6.91
CA GLY A 100 -16.43 15.82 -6.75
C GLY A 100 -15.45 16.30 -5.67
N LEU A 101 -14.44 15.49 -5.37
CA LEU A 101 -13.41 15.76 -4.37
C LEU A 101 -12.12 16.22 -5.03
N THR A 102 -11.33 17.03 -4.30
CA THR A 102 -9.96 17.31 -4.71
C THR A 102 -9.05 16.21 -4.18
N PRO A 103 -8.19 15.57 -5.02
CA PRO A 103 -7.19 14.65 -4.52
C PRO A 103 -6.35 15.35 -3.43
N PRO A 104 -6.09 14.70 -2.28
CA PRO A 104 -5.11 15.24 -1.35
C PRO A 104 -3.81 15.44 -2.11
N ALA A 105 -3.14 16.57 -1.87
CA ALA A 105 -1.83 16.81 -2.44
C ALA A 105 -0.98 15.56 -2.19
N HIS A 106 -0.21 15.13 -3.19
CA HIS A 106 0.92 14.27 -2.90
C HIS A 106 1.77 15.07 -1.94
N GLU A 107 1.63 14.78 -0.65
CA GLU A 107 2.73 14.96 0.28
C GLU A 107 3.81 14.04 -0.30
N GLU A 108 4.61 14.58 -1.23
CA GLU A 108 6.02 14.26 -1.21
C GLU A 108 6.35 14.34 0.27
N GLN A 109 6.55 13.20 0.91
CA GLN A 109 7.10 13.13 2.25
C GLN A 109 8.57 13.59 2.15
N SER A 110 8.79 14.79 1.60
CA SER A 110 9.77 15.73 2.08
C SER A 110 9.70 15.60 3.58
N ALA A 111 10.84 15.21 4.17
CA ALA A 111 11.04 15.13 5.59
C ALA A 111 10.57 16.43 6.25
N GLY A 112 9.29 16.52 6.56
CA GLY A 112 8.76 17.49 7.49
C GLY A 112 9.50 17.29 8.82
N PRO A 113 9.47 18.28 9.72
CA PRO A 113 10.09 18.13 11.02
C PRO A 113 9.63 16.79 11.61
N ALA A 114 10.60 15.91 11.89
CA ALA A 114 10.34 14.54 12.32
C ALA A 114 9.27 14.59 13.41
N VAL A 115 8.09 14.02 13.12
CA VAL A 115 7.00 13.98 14.10
C VAL A 115 7.59 13.31 15.33
N PRO A 116 7.62 13.98 16.49
CA PRO A 116 8.28 13.43 17.66
C PRO A 116 7.62 12.10 18.01
N ILE A 117 8.44 11.08 18.25
CA ILE A 117 7.93 9.79 18.66
C ILE A 117 7.35 9.96 20.05
N THR A 118 6.04 9.79 20.17
CA THR A 118 5.32 9.82 21.43
C THR A 118 4.89 8.42 21.83
N ILE A 119 4.46 8.27 23.08
CA ILE A 119 3.87 7.03 23.55
C ILE A 119 2.63 6.60 22.74
N ASP A 120 1.82 7.56 22.29
CA ASP A 120 0.60 7.26 21.56
C ASP A 120 0.92 6.75 20.15
N VAL A 121 1.96 7.30 19.50
CA VAL A 121 2.51 6.76 18.25
C VAL A 121 2.91 5.29 18.39
N VAL A 122 3.60 4.95 19.48
CA VAL A 122 4.04 3.57 19.75
C VAL A 122 2.85 2.65 20.06
N ARG A 123 1.88 3.10 20.85
CA ARG A 123 0.67 2.32 21.16
C ARG A 123 -0.17 2.06 19.92
N ASP A 124 -0.31 3.05 19.05
CA ASP A 124 -1.03 2.91 17.79
C ASP A 124 -0.31 1.94 16.85
N ALA A 125 1.03 2.01 16.77
CA ALA A 125 1.83 1.05 16.01
C ALA A 125 1.68 -0.39 16.54
N LEU A 126 1.71 -0.60 17.87
CA LEU A 126 1.50 -1.91 18.50
C LEU A 126 0.11 -2.46 18.18
N ARG A 127 -0.95 -1.63 18.28
CA ARG A 127 -2.33 -2.03 17.96
C ARG A 127 -2.49 -2.41 16.49
N ASN A 128 -1.73 -1.75 15.60
CA ASN A 128 -1.83 -1.91 14.15
C ASN A 128 -0.73 -2.81 13.56
N LEU A 129 -0.01 -3.60 14.37
CA LEU A 129 1.15 -4.38 13.94
C LEU A 129 0.86 -5.37 12.79
N HIS A 130 -0.38 -5.87 12.75
CA HIS A 130 -0.89 -6.79 11.74
C HIS A 130 -1.68 -6.12 10.60
N HIS A 131 -1.76 -4.78 10.60
CA HIS A 131 -2.44 -3.99 9.58
C HIS A 131 -1.39 -3.25 8.73
N PRO A 132 -0.83 -3.88 7.68
CA PRO A 132 0.34 -3.34 6.97
C PRO A 132 0.18 -1.91 6.46
N LEU A 133 -1.01 -1.51 5.98
CA LEU A 133 -1.23 -0.16 5.48
C LEU A 133 -1.23 0.89 6.61
N GLU A 134 -1.91 0.60 7.73
CA GLU A 134 -1.90 1.44 8.93
C GLU A 134 -0.49 1.55 9.52
N LEU A 135 0.22 0.44 9.57
CA LEU A 135 1.59 0.39 10.08
C LEU A 135 2.56 1.17 9.20
N ALA A 136 2.40 1.10 7.88
CA ALA A 136 3.19 1.86 6.91
C ALA A 136 2.96 3.38 6.98
N ALA A 137 1.82 3.81 7.51
CA ALA A 137 1.49 5.22 7.74
C ALA A 137 2.01 5.73 9.10
N SER A 138 2.57 4.87 9.94
CA SER A 138 3.11 5.25 11.24
C SER A 138 4.26 6.26 11.11
N PRO A 139 4.37 7.26 11.99
CA PRO A 139 5.56 8.11 12.09
C PRO A 139 6.87 7.35 12.37
N LEU A 140 6.80 6.09 12.83
CA LEU A 140 7.97 5.22 13.01
C LEU A 140 8.46 4.59 11.70
N ALA A 141 7.68 4.67 10.63
CA ALA A 141 7.94 3.95 9.39
C ALA A 141 9.03 4.60 8.56
N ARG A 142 9.88 3.77 7.95
CA ARG A 142 10.99 4.16 7.08
C ARG A 142 11.02 3.25 5.85
N GLY A 143 11.34 3.81 4.69
CA GLY A 143 11.38 3.07 3.42
C GLY A 143 10.59 3.78 2.33
N GLU A 144 10.72 3.29 1.10
CA GLU A 144 10.13 3.93 -0.08
C GLU A 144 8.76 3.33 -0.40
N THR A 145 8.58 2.04 -0.13
CA THR A 145 7.32 1.34 -0.36
C THR A 145 6.51 1.15 0.92
N PRO A 146 5.17 1.03 0.84
CA PRO A 146 4.35 0.68 2.01
C PRO A 146 4.80 -0.59 2.72
N GLU A 147 5.31 -1.57 1.98
CA GLU A 147 5.76 -2.84 2.55
C GLU A 147 7.07 -2.70 3.33
N GLU A 148 8.06 -1.99 2.78
CA GLU A 148 9.30 -1.65 3.51
C GLU A 148 9.00 -0.82 4.76
N ARG A 149 8.10 0.17 4.64
CA ARG A 149 7.65 1.01 5.75
C ARG A 149 7.01 0.20 6.86
N ALA A 150 6.09 -0.71 6.54
CA ALA A 150 5.50 -1.59 7.54
C ALA A 150 6.55 -2.53 8.17
N ALA A 151 7.44 -3.10 7.35
CA ALA A 151 8.50 -3.99 7.82
C ALA A 151 9.47 -3.27 8.76
N SER A 152 9.82 -2.01 8.49
CA SER A 152 10.71 -1.23 9.35
C SER A 152 10.12 -1.01 10.74
N VAL A 153 8.82 -0.74 10.84
CA VAL A 153 8.15 -0.56 12.15
C VAL A 153 8.11 -1.87 12.92
N ARG A 154 7.84 -3.00 12.25
CA ARG A 154 7.89 -4.32 12.92
C ARG A 154 9.28 -4.61 13.48
N ALA A 155 10.32 -4.33 12.70
CA ALA A 155 11.70 -4.50 13.13
C ALA A 155 12.05 -3.60 14.34
N GLU A 156 11.58 -2.34 14.35
CA GLU A 156 11.75 -1.44 15.50
C GLU A 156 11.02 -1.95 16.75
N VAL A 157 9.80 -2.47 16.61
CA VAL A 157 9.04 -3.07 17.73
C VAL A 157 9.75 -4.32 18.26
N GLU A 158 10.25 -5.19 17.38
CA GLU A 158 10.99 -6.40 17.76
C GLU A 158 12.30 -6.06 18.48
N ASP A 159 13.06 -5.08 17.97
CA ASP A 159 14.26 -4.57 18.65
C ASP A 159 13.92 -4.02 20.04
N ALA A 160 12.83 -3.24 20.15
CA ALA A 160 12.38 -2.71 21.43
C ALA A 160 11.96 -3.81 22.42
N LEU A 161 11.31 -4.88 21.97
CA LEU A 161 10.99 -6.02 22.82
C LEU A 161 12.24 -6.75 23.34
N ASN A 162 13.31 -6.76 22.55
CA ASN A 162 14.59 -7.36 22.94
C ASN A 162 15.41 -6.44 23.87
N GLY A 163 15.29 -5.12 23.72
CA GLY A 163 16.10 -4.13 24.46
C GLY A 163 15.43 -3.49 25.68
N ALA A 164 14.10 -3.46 25.77
CA ALA A 164 13.38 -2.70 26.81
C ALA A 164 13.24 -3.41 28.17
N PHE A 165 13.44 -4.74 28.20
CA PHE A 165 13.17 -5.58 29.36
C PHE A 165 14.44 -6.27 29.89
N GLY A 166 14.52 -6.39 31.21
CA GLY A 166 15.61 -7.09 31.89
C GLY A 166 15.45 -8.62 31.97
N GLY A 167 16.39 -9.29 32.61
CA GLY A 167 16.38 -10.75 32.80
C GLY A 167 15.58 -11.27 34.00
N SER A 168 15.02 -10.39 34.83
CA SER A 168 14.28 -10.82 36.03
C SER A 168 12.94 -11.49 35.66
N PRO A 169 12.38 -12.36 36.51
CA PRO A 169 11.10 -13.01 36.22
C PRO A 169 9.95 -12.04 35.94
N ASP A 170 9.92 -10.89 36.63
CA ASP A 170 8.89 -9.87 36.42
C ASP A 170 9.06 -9.11 35.09
N GLU A 171 10.31 -8.79 34.73
CA GLU A 171 10.64 -8.18 33.44
C GLU A 171 10.30 -9.12 32.26
N GLN A 172 10.63 -10.40 32.40
CA GLN A 172 10.30 -11.42 31.40
C GLN A 172 8.78 -11.63 31.30
N LEU A 173 8.04 -11.48 32.39
CA LEU A 173 6.58 -11.50 32.36
C LEU A 173 6.03 -10.29 31.60
N LEU A 174 6.57 -9.09 31.82
CA LEU A 174 6.14 -7.89 31.07
C LEU A 174 6.39 -8.02 29.57
N ARG A 175 7.56 -8.56 29.18
CA ARG A 175 7.87 -8.89 27.78
C ARG A 175 6.81 -9.82 27.17
N ARG A 176 6.54 -10.96 27.83
CA ARG A 176 5.55 -11.94 27.36
C ARG A 176 4.14 -11.36 27.26
N VAL A 177 3.76 -10.44 28.16
CA VAL A 177 2.45 -9.77 28.12
C VAL A 177 2.26 -8.96 26.82
N VAL A 178 3.30 -8.25 26.35
CA VAL A 178 3.23 -7.47 25.09
C VAL A 178 3.28 -8.38 23.88
N GLU A 179 4.17 -9.36 23.87
CA GLU A 179 4.25 -10.37 22.80
C GLU A 179 2.88 -11.05 22.61
N ARG A 180 2.29 -11.53 23.70
CA ARG A 180 0.99 -12.19 23.66
C ARG A 180 -0.17 -11.25 23.34
N GLY A 181 -0.06 -9.97 23.72
CA GLY A 181 -1.12 -8.99 23.53
C GLY A 181 -1.16 -8.36 22.13
N TYR A 182 -0.03 -8.31 21.42
CA TYR A 182 0.08 -7.58 20.15
C TYR A 182 0.74 -8.34 19.00
N LEU A 183 1.58 -9.35 19.26
CA LEU A 183 2.31 -10.07 18.22
C LEU A 183 1.64 -11.38 17.83
N ASP A 184 0.76 -11.91 18.68
CA ASP A 184 -0.05 -13.08 18.35
C ASP A 184 -1.47 -12.66 17.92
N PRO A 185 -1.79 -12.75 16.62
CA PRO A 185 -3.06 -12.28 16.08
C PRO A 185 -4.28 -13.15 16.45
N ALA A 186 -4.09 -14.33 17.05
CA ALA A 186 -5.16 -15.30 17.27
C ALA A 186 -5.74 -15.31 18.69
N ALA A 187 -5.11 -14.63 19.66
CA ALA A 187 -5.56 -14.68 21.05
C ALA A 187 -6.27 -13.42 21.52
N SER A 188 -7.40 -13.63 22.19
CA SER A 188 -7.99 -12.58 22.99
C SER A 188 -7.08 -12.24 24.17
N HIS A 189 -7.15 -10.99 24.65
CA HIS A 189 -6.48 -10.59 25.89
C HIS A 189 -6.91 -11.44 27.11
N GLU A 190 -8.08 -12.06 27.07
CA GLU A 190 -8.53 -12.98 28.13
C GLU A 190 -7.77 -14.30 28.09
N LEU A 191 -7.63 -14.89 26.89
CA LEU A 191 -6.82 -16.09 26.70
C LEU A 191 -5.36 -15.82 27.07
N ALA A 192 -4.83 -14.66 26.67
CA ALA A 192 -3.49 -14.23 27.04
C ALA A 192 -3.31 -14.10 28.57
N ALA A 193 -4.32 -13.59 29.28
CA ALA A 193 -4.28 -13.48 30.73
C ALA A 193 -4.28 -14.85 31.41
N ASP A 194 -5.10 -15.78 30.91
CA ASP A 194 -5.22 -17.15 31.41
C ASP A 194 -3.91 -17.94 31.22
N GLU A 195 -3.34 -17.91 30.02
CA GLU A 195 -2.06 -18.55 29.69
C GLU A 195 -0.88 -18.00 30.50
N LEU A 196 -0.93 -16.70 30.84
CA LEU A 196 0.07 -16.06 31.68
C LEU A 196 -0.21 -16.20 33.19
N HIS A 197 -1.27 -16.94 33.55
CA HIS A 197 -1.71 -17.19 34.92
C HIS A 197 -1.89 -15.91 35.76
N VAL A 198 -2.46 -14.87 35.13
CA VAL A 198 -2.77 -13.59 35.79
C VAL A 198 -4.24 -13.25 35.65
N SER A 199 -4.80 -12.55 36.63
CA SER A 199 -6.15 -12.02 36.50
C SER A 199 -6.23 -11.00 35.36
N ARG A 200 -7.40 -10.86 34.72
CA ARG A 200 -7.66 -9.86 33.66
C ARG A 200 -7.22 -8.44 34.06
N ALA A 201 -7.53 -8.01 35.28
CA ALA A 201 -7.12 -6.70 35.78
C ALA A 201 -5.60 -6.55 35.91
N THR A 202 -4.92 -7.61 36.35
CA THR A 202 -3.45 -7.64 36.44
C THR A 202 -2.83 -7.64 35.05
N TYR A 203 -3.39 -8.39 34.11
CA TYR A 203 -2.96 -8.41 32.71
C TYR A 203 -2.98 -7.01 32.09
N PHE A 204 -4.11 -6.30 32.12
CA PHE A 204 -4.19 -4.95 31.53
C PHE A 204 -3.29 -3.93 32.22
N ARG A 205 -3.12 -4.04 33.55
CA ARG A 205 -2.15 -3.19 34.27
C ARG A 205 -0.73 -3.44 33.79
N ARG A 206 -0.33 -4.71 33.68
CA ARG A 206 0.99 -5.12 33.18
C ARG A 206 1.18 -4.76 31.72
N LEU A 207 0.15 -4.91 30.87
CA LEU A 207 0.19 -4.54 29.46
C LEU A 207 0.45 -3.04 29.30
N ARG A 208 -0.25 -2.19 30.07
CA ARG A 208 0.00 -0.75 30.07
C ARG A 208 1.44 -0.41 30.46
N THR A 209 1.95 -1.04 31.52
CA THR A 209 3.34 -0.86 31.96
C THR A 209 4.34 -1.30 30.89
N ALA A 210 4.11 -2.46 30.28
CA ALA A 210 5.01 -3.02 29.30
C ALA A 210 4.99 -2.21 27.98
N SER A 211 3.82 -1.75 27.52
CA SER A 211 3.73 -0.82 26.38
C SER A 211 4.42 0.52 26.66
N GLN A 212 4.36 1.04 27.89
CA GLN A 212 5.13 2.22 28.30
C GLN A 212 6.64 1.96 28.17
N ARG A 213 7.13 0.81 28.63
CA ARG A 213 8.55 0.44 28.55
C ARG A 213 9.06 0.36 27.11
N VAL A 214 8.28 -0.25 26.22
CA VAL A 214 8.58 -0.28 24.78
C VAL A 214 8.65 1.13 24.21
N ALA A 215 7.69 2.00 24.57
CA ALA A 215 7.69 3.39 24.13
C ALA A 215 8.91 4.17 24.64
N ASP A 216 9.24 4.06 25.92
CA ASP A 216 10.39 4.74 26.51
C ASP A 216 11.70 4.33 25.83
N TYR A 217 11.85 3.04 25.49
CA TYR A 217 13.00 2.54 24.74
C TYR A 217 13.10 3.15 23.33
N LEU A 218 12.00 3.14 22.57
CA LEU A 218 11.97 3.71 21.22
C LEU A 218 12.20 5.23 21.24
N ILE A 219 11.58 5.95 22.18
CA ILE A 219 11.80 7.39 22.36
C ILE A 219 13.28 7.67 22.65
N ALA A 220 13.90 6.93 23.56
CA ALA A 220 15.31 7.10 23.90
C ALA A 220 16.25 6.72 22.74
N LYS A 221 15.89 5.71 21.94
CA LYS A 221 16.65 5.27 20.76
C LYS A 221 16.66 6.34 19.66
N HIS A 222 15.51 6.98 19.42
CA HIS A 222 15.37 8.00 18.38
C HIS A 222 15.74 9.42 18.82
N ALA A 223 15.99 9.65 20.10
CA ALA A 223 16.53 10.91 20.62
C ALA A 223 18.07 11.02 20.48
N ARG A 224 18.74 9.95 20.03
CA ARG A 224 20.20 9.88 19.79
C ARG A 224 20.50 10.02 18.32
#